data_AF-A0A0C9UZW3-F1
#
_entry.id   AF-A0A0C9UZW3-F1
#
_cell.length_a   1.000
_cell.length_b   1.000
_cell.length_c   1.000
_cell.angle_alpha   90.00
_cell.angle_beta   90.00
_cell.angle_gamma   90.00
#
_symmetry.space_group_name_H-M   'P 1'
#
loop_
_entity.id
_entity.type
_entity.pdbx_description
1 polymer ?
#
loop_
_entity_poly.entity_id
_entity_poly.type
_entity_poly.pdbx_seq_one_letter_code
_entity_poly.pdbx_strand_id
1 'polypeptide(L)'
;MLVNPTGKVMKWQAVDWCVELNNLFTKVKNGGKGPNRTVERIFLESPLVQVYRNVQSLIQKNFDHTHLTTRHGDPDMTKTFDVLRKWLAKNSLHVVSPGRKSQYGVQDLFDKGREMMEKAAHGEAVDEDEGNDEGEGRANMEDVIVELV
;
A
#
# COMPACT_ATOMS: atom_id res chain seq x y z
N MET A 1 -4.19 -2.88 -4.52
CA MET A 1 -4.39 -2.91 -5.99
C MET A 1 -3.22 -2.20 -6.67
N LEU A 2 -2.64 -2.79 -7.71
CA LEU A 2 -1.57 -2.18 -8.51
C LEU A 2 -2.12 -1.75 -9.87
N VAL A 3 -1.62 -0.62 -10.39
CA VAL A 3 -1.99 -0.08 -11.70
C VAL A 3 -0.74 0.25 -12.51
N ASN A 4 -0.86 0.23 -13.83
CA ASN A 4 0.22 0.63 -14.73
C ASN A 4 -0.26 1.72 -15.68
N PRO A 5 -0.28 2.99 -15.24
CA PRO A 5 -0.73 4.11 -16.07
C PRO A 5 0.12 4.30 -17.33
N THR A 6 1.35 3.77 -17.34
CA THR A 6 2.29 3.93 -18.46
C THR A 6 2.21 2.80 -19.48
N GLY A 7 1.56 1.67 -19.16
CA GLY A 7 1.52 0.46 -19.98
C GLY A 7 2.87 -0.25 -20.19
N LYS A 8 3.95 0.19 -19.52
CA LYS A 8 5.30 -0.38 -19.71
C LYS A 8 5.53 -1.62 -18.85
N VAL A 9 6.27 -2.58 -19.39
CA VAL A 9 6.62 -3.83 -18.67
C VAL A 9 7.34 -3.50 -17.35
N MET A 10 6.91 -4.15 -16.27
CA MET A 10 7.46 -3.99 -14.91
C MET A 10 7.42 -2.55 -14.33
N LYS A 11 6.51 -1.69 -14.80
CA LYS A 11 6.30 -0.32 -14.27
C LYS A 11 4.96 -0.18 -13.54
N TRP A 12 4.66 -1.14 -12.67
CA TRP A 12 3.49 -1.11 -11.80
C TRP A 12 3.68 -0.09 -10.67
N GLN A 13 2.59 0.60 -10.31
CA GLN A 13 2.55 1.57 -9.23
C GLN A 13 1.39 1.27 -8.30
N ALA A 14 1.54 1.64 -7.03
CA ALA A 14 0.42 1.64 -6.10
C ALA A 14 -0.66 2.63 -6.58
N VAL A 15 -1.92 2.24 -6.47
CA VAL A 15 -3.06 3.10 -6.85
C VAL A 15 -3.05 4.42 -6.08
N ASP A 16 -2.71 4.34 -4.80
CA ASP A 16 -2.65 5.51 -3.92
C ASP A 16 -1.70 6.59 -4.47
N TRP A 17 -0.53 6.21 -4.99
CA TRP A 17 0.39 7.16 -5.63
C TRP A 17 -0.22 7.89 -6.84
N CYS A 18 -1.06 7.19 -7.61
CA CYS A 18 -1.75 7.81 -8.75
C CYS A 18 -2.81 8.82 -8.27
N VAL A 19 -3.51 8.49 -7.18
CA VAL A 19 -4.51 9.35 -6.55
C VAL A 19 -3.86 10.56 -5.90
N GLU A 20 -2.78 10.37 -5.14
CA GLU A 20 -1.98 11.43 -4.53
C GLU A 20 -1.42 12.38 -5.58
N LEU A 21 -0.87 11.85 -6.68
CA LEU A 21 -0.36 12.67 -7.77
C LEU A 21 -1.46 13.53 -8.40
N ASN A 22 -2.64 12.96 -8.64
CA ASN A 22 -3.78 13.73 -9.15
C ASN A 22 -4.24 14.80 -8.16
N ASN A 23 -4.28 14.48 -6.86
CA ASN A 23 -4.61 15.43 -5.80
C ASN A 23 -3.61 16.59 -5.72
N LEU A 24 -2.32 16.32 -5.91
CA LEU A 24 -1.28 17.34 -5.95
C LEU A 24 -1.56 18.35 -7.07
N PHE A 25 -1.89 17.87 -8.28
CA PHE A 25 -2.16 18.78 -9.38
C PHE A 25 -3.48 19.54 -9.24
N THR A 26 -4.56 18.87 -8.85
CA THR A 26 -5.90 19.48 -8.73
C THR A 26 -5.97 20.45 -7.55
N LYS A 27 -5.49 20.06 -6.36
CA LYS A 27 -5.70 20.83 -5.13
C LYS A 27 -4.56 21.79 -4.79
N VAL A 28 -3.33 21.46 -5.18
CA VAL A 28 -2.13 22.21 -4.76
C VAL A 28 -1.57 23.07 -5.89
N LYS A 29 -1.36 22.50 -7.08
CA LYS A 29 -0.77 23.25 -8.20
C LYS A 29 -1.78 24.17 -8.89
N ASN A 30 -2.95 23.64 -9.23
CA ASN A 30 -3.92 24.32 -10.09
C ASN A 30 -5.16 24.82 -9.33
N GLY A 31 -5.34 24.41 -8.08
CA GLY A 31 -6.49 24.78 -7.25
C GLY A 31 -6.56 26.24 -6.81
N GLY A 32 -5.64 27.10 -7.25
CA GLY A 32 -5.54 28.49 -6.83
C GLY A 32 -4.74 28.70 -5.54
N LYS A 33 -4.53 29.97 -5.18
CA LYS A 33 -3.80 30.38 -3.96
C LYS A 33 -4.58 31.45 -3.21
N GLY A 34 -4.45 31.45 -1.87
CA GLY A 34 -5.08 32.42 -0.99
C GLY A 34 -6.61 32.46 -1.17
N PRO A 35 -7.22 33.65 -1.34
CA PRO A 35 -8.67 33.78 -1.48
C PRO A 35 -9.22 33.12 -2.76
N ASN A 36 -8.36 32.88 -3.76
CA ASN A 36 -8.75 32.26 -5.01
C ASN A 36 -8.73 30.72 -4.96
N ARG A 37 -8.52 30.12 -3.78
CA ARG A 37 -8.57 28.67 -3.57
C ARG A 37 -9.98 28.27 -3.13
N THR A 38 -10.88 28.15 -4.09
CA THR A 38 -12.27 27.74 -3.85
C THR A 38 -12.54 26.34 -4.42
N VAL A 39 -13.53 25.65 -3.85
CA VAL A 39 -13.95 24.31 -4.30
C VAL A 39 -14.46 24.36 -5.74
N GLU A 40 -15.25 25.39 -6.08
CA GLU A 40 -15.75 25.65 -7.43
C GLU A 40 -14.63 25.75 -8.45
N ARG A 41 -13.56 26.49 -8.11
CA ARG A 41 -12.39 26.62 -8.98
C ARG A 41 -11.67 25.28 -9.13
N ILE A 42 -11.47 24.53 -8.04
CA ILE A 42 -10.82 23.21 -8.10
C ILE A 42 -11.61 22.28 -9.02
N PHE A 43 -12.96 22.29 -8.95
CA PHE A 43 -13.80 21.52 -9.86
C PHE A 43 -13.65 21.97 -11.31
N LEU A 44 -13.66 23.28 -11.57
CA LEU A 44 -13.52 23.85 -12.91
C LEU A 44 -12.16 23.50 -13.54
N GLU A 45 -11.07 23.54 -12.75
CA GLU A 45 -9.70 23.32 -13.22
C GLU A 45 -9.32 21.83 -13.30
N SER A 46 -9.99 20.96 -12.53
CA SER A 46 -9.73 19.51 -12.50
C SER A 46 -9.68 18.83 -13.88
N PRO A 47 -10.66 19.00 -14.79
CA PRO A 47 -10.62 18.37 -16.12
C PRO A 47 -9.45 18.88 -16.99
N LEU A 48 -8.91 20.07 -16.71
CA LEU A 48 -7.81 20.68 -17.47
C LEU A 48 -6.42 20.23 -16.99
N VAL A 49 -6.32 19.56 -15.84
CA VAL A 49 -5.06 19.11 -15.26
C VAL A 49 -4.20 18.32 -16.24
N GLN A 50 -4.80 17.42 -17.03
CA GLN A 50 -4.04 16.64 -18.01
C GLN A 50 -3.48 17.53 -19.14
N VAL A 51 -4.24 18.52 -19.59
CA VAL A 51 -3.82 19.46 -20.62
C VAL A 51 -2.65 20.30 -20.11
N TYR A 52 -2.73 20.82 -18.90
CA TYR A 52 -1.64 21.57 -18.28
C TYR A 52 -0.36 20.75 -18.15
N ARG A 53 -0.47 19.47 -17.73
CA ARG A 53 0.68 18.56 -17.66
C ARG A 53 1.31 18.29 -19.02
N ASN A 54 0.49 18.15 -20.06
CA ASN A 54 0.97 17.94 -21.42
C ASN A 54 1.71 19.17 -21.94
N VAL A 55 1.16 20.37 -21.74
CA VAL A 55 1.80 21.64 -22.13
C VAL A 55 3.12 21.84 -21.38
N GLN A 56 3.13 21.61 -20.07
CA GLN A 56 4.36 21.70 -19.28
C GLN A 56 5.42 20.70 -19.77
N SER A 57 5.02 19.46 -20.07
CA SER A 57 5.93 18.44 -20.62
C SER A 57 6.47 18.83 -22.00
N LEU A 58 5.65 19.46 -22.84
CA LEU A 58 6.05 19.96 -24.15
C LEU A 58 7.09 21.07 -24.02
N ILE A 59 6.83 22.05 -23.15
CA ILE A 59 7.77 23.14 -22.85
C ILE A 59 9.09 22.55 -22.34
N GLN A 60 9.06 21.67 -21.34
CA GLN A 60 10.26 21.03 -20.79
C GLN A 60 11.09 20.30 -21.86
N LYS A 61 10.44 19.59 -22.79
CA LYS A 61 11.10 18.91 -23.90
C LYS A 61 11.74 19.88 -24.90
N ASN A 62 11.04 20.97 -25.22
CA ASN A 62 11.51 21.94 -26.22
C ASN A 62 12.64 22.83 -25.70
N PHE A 63 12.71 23.09 -24.39
CA PHE A 63 13.74 23.93 -23.78
C PHE A 63 15.02 23.16 -23.39
N ASP A 64 15.29 22.01 -24.03
CA ASP A 64 16.43 21.13 -23.75
C ASP A 64 16.75 21.01 -22.24
N HIS A 65 15.71 20.94 -21.40
CA HIS A 65 15.83 20.45 -20.03
C HIS A 65 16.00 18.91 -20.07
N THR A 66 16.92 18.45 -20.90
CA THR A 66 17.36 17.06 -21.07
C THR A 66 18.06 16.54 -19.82
N HIS A 67 18.53 17.45 -18.96
CA HIS A 67 19.07 17.12 -17.63
C HIS A 67 18.04 17.37 -16.52
N LEU A 68 17.31 16.31 -16.18
CA LEU A 68 16.85 15.93 -14.83
C LEU A 68 16.25 17.03 -13.92
N THR A 69 14.94 16.93 -13.69
CA THR A 69 14.38 17.27 -12.35
C THR A 69 13.33 16.29 -11.81
N THR A 70 12.82 15.31 -12.59
CA THR A 70 11.73 14.44 -12.10
C THR A 70 11.89 12.95 -12.33
N ARG A 71 12.85 12.51 -13.15
CA ARG A 71 13.06 11.09 -13.41
C ARG A 71 14.32 10.62 -12.71
N HIS A 72 14.17 10.17 -11.47
CA HIS A 72 15.16 9.26 -10.90
C HIS A 72 15.38 8.14 -11.93
N GLY A 73 16.63 7.92 -12.33
CA GLY A 73 16.98 6.74 -13.13
C GLY A 73 16.50 5.49 -12.40
N ASP A 74 16.26 4.42 -13.15
CA ASP A 74 15.91 3.15 -12.52
C ASP A 74 16.99 2.81 -11.49
N PRO A 75 16.62 2.50 -10.23
CA PRO A 75 17.60 2.32 -9.18
C PRO A 75 18.52 1.18 -9.57
N ASP A 76 19.83 1.43 -9.56
CA ASP A 76 20.81 0.38 -9.74
C ASP A 76 20.84 -0.50 -8.48
N MET A 77 20.06 -1.58 -8.54
CA MET A 77 19.88 -2.52 -7.45
C MET A 77 20.94 -3.63 -7.44
N THR A 78 21.94 -3.59 -8.33
CA THR A 78 22.99 -4.63 -8.42
C THR A 78 23.66 -4.87 -7.08
N LYS A 79 24.09 -3.80 -6.40
CA LYS A 79 24.71 -3.88 -5.07
C LYS A 79 23.78 -4.48 -4.02
N THR A 80 22.51 -4.08 -4.02
CA THR A 80 21.51 -4.59 -3.08
C THR A 80 21.28 -6.08 -3.29
N PHE A 81 21.16 -6.53 -4.54
CA PHE A 81 21.00 -7.93 -4.86
C PHE A 81 22.24 -8.75 -4.53
N ASP A 82 23.45 -8.23 -4.73
CA ASP A 82 24.69 -8.91 -4.35
C ASP A 82 24.80 -9.10 -2.83
N VAL A 83 24.46 -8.08 -2.05
CA VAL A 83 24.42 -8.17 -0.58
C VAL A 83 23.38 -9.18 -0.13
N LEU A 84 22.18 -9.12 -0.70
CA LEU A 84 21.11 -10.07 -0.40
C LEU A 84 21.50 -11.50 -0.75
N ARG A 85 22.15 -11.71 -1.90
CA ARG A 85 22.62 -13.03 -2.34
C ARG A 85 23.67 -13.60 -1.38
N LYS A 86 24.63 -12.78 -0.95
CA LYS A 86 25.63 -13.17 0.07
C LYS A 86 24.97 -13.52 1.39
N TRP A 87 24.00 -12.73 1.83
CA TRP A 87 23.28 -12.97 3.08
C TRP A 87 22.43 -14.25 3.01
N LEU A 88 21.70 -14.48 1.92
CA LEU A 88 20.90 -15.69 1.71
C LEU A 88 21.78 -16.95 1.63
N ALA A 89 22.93 -16.87 0.96
CA ALA A 89 23.89 -17.97 0.91
C ALA A 89 24.47 -18.29 2.30
N LYS A 90 24.84 -17.26 3.07
CA LYS A 90 25.36 -17.41 4.43
C LYS A 90 24.34 -18.06 5.38
N ASN A 91 23.08 -17.64 5.30
CA ASN A 91 22.05 -18.08 6.25
C ASN A 91 21.26 -19.30 5.76
N SER A 92 21.35 -19.67 4.48
CA SER A 92 20.70 -20.85 3.89
C SER A 92 19.24 -21.01 4.35
N LEU A 93 18.46 -19.93 4.26
CA LEU A 93 17.06 -19.92 4.69
C LEU A 93 16.15 -20.80 3.82
N HIS A 94 16.59 -21.09 2.59
CA HIS A 94 15.88 -21.90 1.62
C HIS A 94 16.13 -23.42 1.79
N VAL A 95 17.01 -23.82 2.72
CA VAL A 95 17.31 -25.23 2.99
C VAL A 95 16.66 -25.64 4.31
N VAL A 96 15.75 -26.61 4.23
CA VAL A 96 15.14 -27.22 5.41
C VAL A 96 16.23 -27.95 6.20
N SER A 97 16.56 -27.42 7.37
CA SER A 97 17.59 -27.97 8.26
C SER A 97 16.90 -28.50 9.52
N PRO A 98 16.87 -29.83 9.75
CA PRO A 98 16.26 -30.40 10.94
C PRO A 98 16.94 -29.85 12.20
N GLY A 99 16.16 -29.44 13.19
CA GLY A 99 16.66 -28.90 14.46
C GLY A 99 16.83 -27.38 14.55
N ARG A 100 16.54 -26.59 13.50
CA ARG A 100 16.39 -25.14 13.63
C ARG A 100 15.20 -24.79 14.52
N LYS A 101 15.47 -24.15 15.65
CA LYS A 101 14.42 -23.63 16.54
C LYS A 101 14.00 -22.25 16.07
N SER A 102 12.70 -22.00 16.02
CA SER A 102 12.15 -20.65 15.89
C SER A 102 12.15 -19.98 17.26
N GLN A 103 12.44 -18.67 17.34
CA GLN A 103 12.21 -17.90 18.56
C GLN A 103 10.71 -17.78 18.89
N TYR A 104 9.87 -17.86 17.85
CA TYR A 104 8.43 -17.76 17.95
C TYR A 104 7.79 -19.05 17.46
N GLY A 105 7.20 -19.82 18.37
CA GLY A 105 6.35 -20.94 17.99
C GLY A 105 5.07 -20.39 17.39
N VAL A 106 4.84 -20.65 16.10
CA VAL A 106 3.50 -20.45 15.53
C VAL A 106 2.62 -21.52 16.18
N GLN A 107 1.66 -21.09 17.00
CA GLN A 107 0.70 -22.02 17.58
C GLN A 107 -0.07 -22.70 16.45
N ASP A 108 -0.26 -24.01 16.56
CA ASP A 108 -1.12 -24.73 15.63
C ASP A 108 -2.57 -24.36 15.94
N LEU A 109 -3.11 -23.43 15.15
CA LEU A 109 -4.48 -22.97 15.28
C LEU A 109 -5.46 -23.89 14.55
N PHE A 110 -5.02 -24.94 13.84
CA PHE A 110 -5.94 -25.88 13.21
C PHE A 110 -6.70 -26.70 14.26
N ASP A 111 -5.98 -27.21 15.25
CA ASP A 111 -6.61 -27.99 16.33
C ASP A 111 -7.48 -27.08 17.21
N LYS A 112 -6.98 -25.88 17.51
CA LYS A 112 -7.73 -24.86 18.27
C LYS A 112 -9.01 -24.41 17.54
N GLY A 113 -8.94 -24.26 16.22
CA GLY A 113 -10.08 -23.91 15.38
C GLY A 113 -11.11 -25.04 15.28
N ARG A 114 -10.65 -26.29 15.23
CA ARG A 114 -11.54 -27.47 15.26
C ARG A 114 -12.29 -27.56 16.59
N GLU A 115 -11.57 -27.41 17.70
CA GLU A 115 -12.17 -27.42 19.03
C GLU A 115 -13.21 -26.30 19.22
N MET A 116 -12.92 -25.09 18.73
CA MET A 116 -13.89 -23.98 18.77
C MET A 116 -15.15 -24.26 17.94
N MET A 117 -15.01 -24.86 16.74
CA MET A 117 -16.17 -25.25 15.93
C MET A 117 -17.00 -26.35 16.60
N GLU A 118 -16.35 -27.32 17.24
CA GLU A 118 -17.04 -28.38 17.97
C GLU A 118 -17.79 -27.81 19.19
N LYS A 119 -17.17 -26.94 19.98
CA LYS A 119 -17.83 -26.27 21.12
C LYS A 119 -19.00 -25.38 20.69
N ALA A 120 -18.84 -24.62 19.60
CA ALA A 120 -19.90 -23.82 19.02
C ALA A 120 -21.07 -24.67 18.49
N ALA A 121 -20.79 -25.84 17.92
CA ALA A 121 -21.83 -26.77 17.46
C ALA A 121 -22.60 -27.44 18.61
N HIS A 122 -21.98 -27.58 19.79
CA HIS A 122 -22.61 -28.15 20.99
C HIS A 122 -23.26 -27.09 21.90
N GLY A 123 -23.19 -25.79 21.53
CA GLY A 123 -23.86 -24.70 22.25
C GLY A 123 -23.17 -24.27 23.54
N GLU A 124 -21.92 -24.66 23.77
CA GLU A 124 -21.14 -24.24 24.94
C GLU A 124 -20.44 -22.91 24.63
N ALA A 125 -20.88 -21.83 25.27
CA ALA A 125 -20.19 -20.54 25.23
C ALA A 125 -18.86 -20.65 25.98
N VAL A 126 -17.77 -20.21 25.35
CA VAL A 126 -16.44 -20.21 25.96
C VAL A 126 -16.37 -19.01 26.91
N ASP A 127 -16.27 -19.27 28.21
CA ASP A 127 -15.96 -18.24 29.21
C ASP A 127 -14.59 -17.63 28.89
N GLU A 128 -14.58 -16.30 28.80
CA GLU A 128 -13.37 -15.51 28.60
C GLU A 128 -12.55 -15.52 29.89
N ASP A 129 -11.37 -16.15 29.85
CA ASP A 129 -10.38 -16.08 30.93
C ASP A 129 -9.90 -14.62 31.09
N GLU A 130 -10.10 -14.07 32.29
CA GLU A 130 -9.79 -12.70 32.68
C GLU A 130 -8.29 -12.41 32.65
N GLY A 131 -7.82 -11.76 31.58
CA GLY A 131 -6.54 -11.08 31.52
C GLY A 131 -6.75 -9.59 31.25
N ASN A 132 -6.90 -8.82 32.31
CA ASN A 132 -7.04 -7.36 32.33
C ASN A 132 -5.93 -6.65 31.53
N ASP A 133 -6.27 -6.03 30.38
CA ASP A 133 -5.63 -4.82 29.89
C ASP A 133 -6.68 -3.95 29.18
N GLU A 134 -6.82 -2.72 29.68
CA GLU A 134 -7.83 -1.75 29.25
C GLU A 134 -7.51 -1.23 27.84
N GLY A 135 -8.44 -1.41 26.90
CA GLY A 135 -8.34 -0.87 25.55
C GLY A 135 -9.62 -1.10 24.77
N GLU A 136 -10.50 -0.09 24.78
CA GLU A 136 -11.77 -0.03 24.07
C GLU A 136 -11.70 -0.52 22.61
N GLY A 137 -12.72 -1.29 22.21
CA GLY A 137 -13.06 -1.53 20.79
C GLY A 137 -13.30 -2.98 20.40
N ARG A 138 -14.22 -3.69 21.09
CA ARG A 138 -14.79 -4.94 20.55
C ARG A 138 -15.62 -4.59 19.31
N ALA A 139 -15.14 -4.94 18.13
CA ALA A 139 -15.95 -4.93 16.91
C ALA A 139 -17.02 -6.02 17.05
N ASN A 140 -18.30 -5.63 17.01
CA ASN A 140 -19.40 -6.58 17.06
C ASN A 140 -19.66 -7.14 15.66
N MET A 141 -20.26 -8.33 15.59
CA MET A 141 -20.54 -9.03 14.32
C MET A 141 -21.51 -8.26 13.39
N GLU A 142 -22.17 -7.23 13.91
CA GLU A 142 -23.02 -6.29 13.17
C GLU A 142 -22.21 -5.25 12.35
N ASP A 143 -20.92 -5.05 12.64
CA ASP A 143 -20.04 -4.08 11.94
C ASP A 143 -19.50 -4.61 10.59
N VAL A 144 -19.77 -5.87 10.25
CA VAL A 144 -19.23 -6.54 9.04
C VAL A 144 -20.21 -6.51 7.85
N ILE A 145 -21.43 -5.99 8.02
CA ILE A 145 -22.40 -5.88 6.93
C ILE A 145 -22.30 -4.50 6.28
N VAL A 146 -21.39 -4.35 5.32
CA VAL A 146 -21.48 -3.25 4.35
C VAL A 146 -22.51 -3.66 3.30
N GLU A 147 -23.69 -3.02 3.35
CA GLU A 147 -24.64 -3.06 2.25
C GLU A 147 -23.97 -2.56 0.96
N LEU A 148 -23.87 -3.46 -0.03
CA LEU A 148 -23.68 -3.09 -1.42
C LEU A 148 -25.05 -2.67 -1.97
N VAL A 149 -25.26 -1.37 -2.08
CA VAL A 149 -26.23 -0.76 -3.01
C VAL A 149 -25.48 0.12 -3.99
#